data_AF-A0AAW1I603-F1
#
_entry.id   AF-A0AAW1I603-F1
#
_cell.length_a   1.000
_cell.length_b   1.000
_cell.length_c   1.000
_cell.angle_alpha   90.00
_cell.angle_beta   90.00
_cell.angle_gamma   90.00
#
_symmetry.space_group_name_H-M   'P 1'
#
loop_
_entity.id
_entity.type
_entity.pdbx_description
1 polymer ?
#
loop_
_entity_poly.entity_id
_entity_poly.type
_entity_poly.pdbx_seq_one_letter_code
_entity_poly.pdbx_strand_id
1 'polypeptide(L)'
;MSVFKLPSKFCDELRSFVTKFWWGASNGKKKILWMPWHKLYKPKCRGGLGFRDFQKFNMALLGKHAWRLATENEGLMTRVLKSRYFPNTSYMEAELGSNPSYT
;
A
#
# COMPACT_ATOMS: atom_id res chain seq x y z
N MET A 1 -2.71 0.22 5.73
CA MET A 1 -2.10 -0.02 4.40
C MET A 1 -3.03 0.29 3.22
N SER A 2 -4.36 0.37 3.38
CA SER A 2 -5.26 0.57 2.23
C SER A 2 -5.89 1.96 2.14
N VAL A 3 -5.96 2.72 3.23
CA VAL A 3 -6.69 4.00 3.27
C VAL A 3 -5.82 5.19 2.86
N PHE A 4 -4.55 5.18 3.27
CA PHE A 4 -3.62 6.29 3.04
C PHE A 4 -2.41 5.84 2.22
N LYS A 5 -1.83 6.77 1.46
CA LYS A 5 -0.51 6.59 0.88
C LYS A 5 0.52 6.62 1.99
N LEU A 6 1.24 5.51 2.16
CA LEU A 6 2.22 5.40 3.22
C LEU A 6 3.52 6.10 2.83
N PRO A 7 4.18 6.77 3.79
CA PRO A 7 5.53 7.27 3.58
C PRO A 7 6.48 6.14 3.17
N SER A 8 7.39 6.42 2.25
CA SER A 8 8.40 5.46 1.79
C SER A 8 9.24 4.92 2.94
N LYS A 9 9.66 5.81 3.86
CA LYS A 9 10.40 5.47 5.08
C LYS A 9 9.69 4.42 5.94
N PHE A 10 8.38 4.60 6.18
CA PHE A 10 7.60 3.63 6.95
C PHE A 10 7.54 2.26 6.24
N CYS A 11 7.40 2.26 4.91
CA CYS A 11 7.47 1.02 4.13
C CYS A 11 8.84 0.35 4.21
N ASP A 12 9.92 1.14 4.28
CA ASP A 12 11.29 0.66 4.43
C ASP A 12 11.54 0.10 5.85
N GLU A 13 10.94 0.70 6.88
CA GLU A 13 10.94 0.18 8.25
C GLU A 13 10.19 -1.17 8.34
N LEU A 14 9.00 -1.26 7.75
CA LEU A 14 8.27 -2.54 7.65
C LEU A 14 9.09 -3.61 6.94
N ARG A 15 9.76 -3.24 5.85
CA ARG A 15 10.72 -4.13 5.16
C ARG A 15 11.83 -4.58 6.10
N SER A 16 12.41 -3.67 6.87
CA SER A 16 13.45 -3.97 7.85
C SER A 16 12.97 -4.96 8.91
N PHE A 17 11.76 -4.76 9.45
CA PHE A 17 11.16 -5.69 10.42
C PHE A 17 10.95 -7.08 9.84
N VAL A 18 10.37 -7.21 8.64
CA VAL A 18 10.18 -8.52 8.01
C VAL A 18 11.51 -9.19 7.70
N THR A 19 12.49 -8.44 7.22
CA THR A 19 13.84 -8.97 6.94
C THR A 19 14.50 -9.47 8.21
N LYS A 20 14.42 -8.71 9.31
CA LYS A 20 14.91 -9.09 10.63
C LYS A 20 14.15 -10.28 11.23
N PHE A 21 12.86 -10.41 10.96
CA PHE A 21 12.10 -11.57 11.46
C PHE A 21 12.57 -12.86 10.78
N TRP A 22 12.73 -12.85 9.46
CA TRP A 22 13.09 -14.03 8.69
C TRP A 22 14.58 -14.38 8.70
N TRP A 23 15.46 -13.36 8.62
CA TRP A 23 16.93 -13.51 8.58
C TRP A 23 17.60 -12.89 9.79
N GLY A 24 16.85 -12.73 10.90
CA GLY A 24 17.36 -12.21 12.16
C GLY A 24 18.39 -13.09 12.82
N ALA A 25 19.02 -12.51 13.84
CA ALA A 25 19.97 -13.23 14.65
C ALA A 25 19.29 -14.35 15.44
N SER A 26 19.87 -15.54 15.38
CA SER A 26 19.63 -16.61 16.34
C SER A 26 20.92 -16.74 17.15
N ASN A 27 20.82 -16.78 18.47
CA ASN A 27 21.97 -16.88 19.40
C ASN A 27 23.03 -15.77 19.20
N GLY A 28 22.59 -14.51 19.04
CA GLY A 28 23.50 -13.35 18.99
C GLY A 28 24.29 -13.16 17.69
N LYS A 29 24.20 -14.07 16.71
CA LYS A 29 24.88 -13.95 15.42
C LYS A 29 23.96 -13.42 14.33
N LYS A 30 24.30 -12.29 13.70
CA LYS A 30 23.61 -11.79 12.49
C LYS A 30 23.73 -12.84 11.38
N LYS A 31 22.60 -13.36 10.89
CA LYS A 31 22.59 -14.24 9.72
C LYS A 31 22.83 -13.41 8.46
N ILE A 32 23.58 -13.98 7.52
CA ILE A 32 23.86 -13.35 6.22
C ILE A 32 22.57 -13.33 5.40
N LEU A 33 22.23 -12.15 4.87
CA LEU A 33 21.14 -12.01 3.91
C LEU A 33 21.63 -12.44 2.52
N TRP A 34 21.43 -13.70 2.17
CA TRP A 34 21.91 -14.28 0.91
C TRP A 34 21.24 -13.72 -0.35
N MET A 35 20.10 -13.05 -0.21
CA MET A 35 19.32 -12.57 -1.34
C MET A 35 18.80 -11.15 -1.09
N PRO A 36 19.02 -10.21 -2.02
CA PRO A 36 18.54 -8.85 -1.86
C PRO A 36 17.01 -8.81 -1.92
N TRP A 37 16.41 -7.87 -1.18
CA TRP A 37 14.95 -7.76 -1.03
C TRP A 37 14.20 -7.67 -2.37
N HIS A 38 14.78 -7.01 -3.37
CA HIS A 38 14.16 -6.85 -4.69
C HIS A 38 14.00 -8.16 -5.47
N LYS A 39 14.73 -9.22 -5.11
CA LYS A 39 14.53 -10.56 -5.66
C LYS A 39 13.46 -11.32 -4.87
N LEU A 40 13.37 -11.10 -3.56
CA LEU A 40 12.41 -11.78 -2.68
C LEU A 40 10.95 -11.44 -3.03
N TYR A 41 10.65 -10.17 -3.32
CA TYR A 41 9.27 -9.78 -3.64
C TYR A 41 8.80 -10.17 -5.04
N LYS A 42 9.68 -10.68 -5.91
CA LYS A 42 9.25 -11.13 -7.23
C LYS A 42 8.29 -12.33 -7.07
N PRO A 43 7.31 -12.48 -7.98
CA PRO A 43 6.47 -13.68 -8.02
C PRO A 43 7.31 -14.96 -8.13
N LYS A 44 6.79 -16.07 -7.59
CA LYS A 44 7.45 -17.39 -7.69
C LYS A 44 7.70 -17.81 -9.14
N CYS A 45 6.75 -17.55 -10.04
CA CYS A 45 6.91 -17.79 -11.47
C CYS A 45 8.02 -16.95 -12.15
N ARG A 46 8.54 -15.93 -11.47
CA ARG A 46 9.66 -15.08 -11.92
C ARG A 46 10.91 -15.26 -11.04
N GLY A 47 11.04 -16.39 -10.36
CA GLY A 47 12.22 -16.74 -9.56
C GLY A 47 12.36 -15.98 -8.24
N GLY A 48 11.28 -15.38 -7.72
CA GLY A 48 11.25 -14.80 -6.37
C GLY A 48 10.51 -15.66 -5.35
N LEU A 49 10.33 -15.13 -4.14
CA LEU A 49 9.61 -15.82 -3.06
C LEU A 49 8.16 -15.36 -2.88
N GLY A 50 7.71 -14.38 -3.69
CA GLY A 50 6.36 -13.83 -3.59
C GLY A 50 6.16 -12.92 -2.39
N PHE A 51 7.23 -12.33 -1.84
CA PHE A 51 7.09 -11.35 -0.77
C PHE A 51 6.39 -10.09 -1.31
N ARG A 52 5.80 -9.29 -0.42
CA ARG A 52 5.14 -8.06 -0.85
C ARG A 52 6.14 -6.90 -0.80
N ASP A 53 6.24 -6.18 -1.91
CA ASP A 53 6.76 -4.82 -1.89
C ASP A 53 5.68 -3.92 -1.27
N PHE A 54 5.92 -3.43 -0.06
CA PHE A 54 4.93 -2.67 0.71
C PHE A 54 4.49 -1.38 0.02
N GLN A 55 5.37 -0.71 -0.71
CA GLN A 55 5.02 0.51 -1.43
C GLN A 55 4.10 0.19 -2.61
N LYS A 56 4.47 -0.82 -3.42
CA LYS A 56 3.63 -1.27 -4.55
C LYS A 56 2.30 -1.83 -4.07
N PHE A 57 2.31 -2.57 -2.96
CA PHE A 57 1.11 -3.15 -2.39
C PHE A 57 0.16 -2.06 -1.84
N ASN A 58 0.68 -1.04 -1.16
CA ASN A 58 -0.11 0.12 -0.74
C ASN A 58 -0.72 0.84 -1.95
N MET A 59 0.06 1.10 -2.99
CA MET A 59 -0.43 1.72 -4.21
C MET A 59 -1.54 0.90 -4.88
N ALA A 60 -1.37 -0.42 -4.98
CA ALA A 60 -2.37 -1.30 -5.55
C ALA A 60 -3.69 -1.32 -4.74
N LEU A 61 -3.60 -1.26 -3.40
CA LEU A 61 -4.78 -1.17 -2.54
C LEU A 61 -5.51 0.17 -2.70
N LEU A 62 -4.77 1.28 -2.81
CA LEU A 62 -5.35 2.58 -3.10
C LEU A 62 -6.01 2.60 -4.49
N GLY A 63 -5.35 2.04 -5.49
CA GLY A 63 -5.91 1.90 -6.84
C GLY A 63 -7.18 1.05 -6.85
N LYS A 64 -7.26 -0.02 -6.05
CA LYS A 64 -8.49 -0.81 -5.90
C LYS A 64 -9.65 0.03 -5.35
N HIS A 65 -9.37 0.91 -4.39
CA HIS A 65 -10.39 1.81 -3.84
C HIS A 65 -10.79 2.90 -4.84
N ALA A 66 -9.84 3.50 -5.53
CA ALA A 66 -10.09 4.46 -6.61
C ALA A 66 -10.96 3.83 -7.71
N TRP A 67 -10.65 2.58 -8.10
CA TRP A 67 -11.46 1.83 -9.06
C TRP A 67 -12.90 1.64 -8.58
N ARG A 68 -13.09 1.24 -7.31
CA ARG A 68 -14.44 1.12 -6.73
C ARG A 68 -15.20 2.45 -6.72
N LEU A 69 -14.54 3.55 -6.39
CA LEU A 69 -15.15 4.88 -6.45
C LEU A 69 -15.58 5.28 -7.86
N ALA A 70 -14.84 4.82 -8.88
CA ALA A 70 -15.17 5.07 -10.28
C ALA A 70 -16.27 4.16 -10.84
N THR A 71 -16.37 2.91 -10.38
CA THR A 71 -17.30 1.93 -10.97
C THR A 71 -18.56 1.67 -10.13
N GLU A 72 -18.49 1.83 -8.81
CA GLU A 72 -19.54 1.45 -7.87
C GLU A 72 -20.08 2.68 -7.11
N ASN A 73 -21.08 3.34 -7.71
CA ASN A 73 -21.63 4.58 -7.17
C ASN A 73 -22.53 4.38 -5.94
N GLU A 74 -23.17 3.22 -5.80
CA GLU A 74 -24.13 2.94 -4.72
C GLU A 74 -23.53 2.34 -3.45
N GLY A 75 -22.23 1.99 -3.48
CA GLY A 75 -21.53 1.46 -2.32
C GLY A 75 -21.49 2.48 -1.18
N LEU A 76 -21.67 2.01 0.06
CA LEU A 76 -21.66 2.88 1.26
C LEU A 76 -20.41 3.76 1.34
N MET A 77 -19.24 3.17 1.05
CA MET A 77 -17.96 3.91 1.00
C MET A 77 -18.01 5.05 -0.02
N THR A 78 -18.48 4.77 -1.23
CA THR A 78 -18.58 5.76 -2.31
C THR A 78 -19.53 6.88 -1.94
N ARG A 79 -20.69 6.56 -1.35
CA ARG A 79 -21.67 7.55 -0.89
C ARG A 79 -21.10 8.47 0.20
N VAL A 80 -20.41 7.91 1.19
CA VAL A 80 -19.79 8.67 2.28
C VAL A 80 -18.64 9.55 1.78
N LEU A 81 -17.79 9.03 0.89
CA LEU A 81 -16.67 9.80 0.35
C LEU A 81 -17.12 10.87 -0.64
N LYS A 82 -18.13 10.57 -1.47
CA LYS A 82 -18.73 11.54 -2.40
C LYS A 82 -19.33 12.71 -1.64
N SER A 83 -20.19 12.45 -0.65
CA SER A 83 -20.84 13.52 0.11
C SER A 83 -19.85 14.45 0.81
N ARG A 84 -18.66 13.94 1.18
CA ARG A 84 -17.64 14.73 1.86
C ARG A 84 -16.67 15.44 0.94
N TYR A 85 -16.14 14.74 -0.07
CA TYR A 85 -14.98 15.21 -0.83
C TYR A 85 -15.33 15.70 -2.24
N PHE A 86 -16.39 15.18 -2.86
CA PHE A 86 -16.79 15.54 -4.22
C PHE A 86 -18.32 15.46 -4.39
N PRO A 87 -19.09 16.29 -3.65
CA PRO A 87 -20.55 16.13 -3.58
C PRO A 87 -21.24 16.35 -4.92
N ASN A 88 -20.72 17.27 -5.73
CA ASN A 88 -21.33 17.75 -6.96
C ASN A 88 -20.67 17.20 -8.24
N THR A 89 -19.60 16.42 -8.12
CA THR A 89 -18.82 15.94 -9.26
C THR A 89 -18.66 14.42 -9.24
N SER A 90 -18.14 13.85 -10.33
CA SER A 90 -17.70 12.45 -10.34
C SER A 90 -16.31 12.31 -9.70
N TYR A 91 -15.94 11.08 -9.32
CA TYR A 91 -14.62 10.83 -8.72
C TYR A 91 -13.45 11.28 -9.63
N MET A 92 -13.60 11.15 -10.96
CA MET A 92 -12.55 11.52 -11.92
C MET A 92 -12.42 13.03 -12.12
N GLU A 93 -13.48 13.78 -11.85
CA GLU A 93 -13.55 15.24 -11.96
C GLU A 93 -13.36 15.92 -10.60
N ALA A 94 -13.07 15.16 -9.55
CA ALA A 94 -12.88 15.69 -8.21
C ALA A 94 -11.60 16.53 -8.15
N GLU A 95 -11.74 17.79 -7.77
CA GLU A 95 -10.61 18.69 -7.55
C GLU A 95 -10.12 18.66 -6.10
N LEU A 96 -8.89 19.15 -5.89
CA LEU A 96 -8.31 19.26 -4.56
C LEU A 96 -9.04 20.37 -3.78
N GLY A 97 -9.98 19.97 -2.92
CA GLY A 97 -10.71 20.89 -2.06
C GLY A 97 -9.85 21.49 -0.93
N SER A 98 -10.47 22.38 -0.14
CA SER A 98 -9.82 23.09 0.97
C SER A 98 -9.31 22.17 2.10
N ASN A 99 -9.99 21.04 2.33
CA ASN A 99 -9.62 20.04 3.35
C ASN A 99 -9.50 18.63 2.73
N PRO A 100 -8.41 18.34 2.01
CA PRO A 100 -8.26 17.09 1.25
C PRO A 100 -7.92 15.88 2.15
N SER A 101 -7.62 16.09 3.42
CA SER A 101 -7.40 15.06 4.42
C SER A 101 -8.13 15.40 5.71
N TYR A 102 -8.97 14.50 6.18
CA TYR A 102 -9.52 14.58 7.54
C TYR A 102 -8.44 14.07 8.51
N THR A 103 -7.87 14.99 9.28
CA THR A 103 -6.97 14.71 10.43
C THR A 103 -7.67 15.14 11.69
#